data_AF-A0A5E4IIJ9-F1
#
_entry.id   AF-A0A5E4IIJ9-F1
#
_cell.length_a   1.000
_cell.length_b   1.000
_cell.length_c   1.000
_cell.angle_alpha   90.00
_cell.angle_beta   90.00
_cell.angle_gamma   90.00
#
_symmetry.space_group_name_H-M   'P 1'
#
loop_
_entity.id
_entity.type
_entity.pdbx_description
1 polymer ?
#
loop_
_entity_poly.entity_id
_entity_poly.type
_entity_poly.pdbx_seq_one_letter_code
_entity_poly.pdbx_strand_id
1 'polypeptide(L)'
;MAPWSPGGRSTIIRIYDRLRSKSDSKGDINELTQECALLMDLGKYGKAARCYDEVLELEPENATASNNKGNSLMNLSKYLEAIH
;
A
#
# COMPACT_ATOMS: atom_id res chain seq x y z
N MET A 1 -32.98 -8.87 -9.29
CA MET A 1 -32.22 -9.24 -10.51
C MET A 1 -31.22 -8.12 -10.76
N ALA A 2 -29.90 -8.37 -10.66
CA ALA A 2 -28.82 -7.39 -10.91
C ALA A 2 -27.83 -8.05 -11.89
N PRO A 3 -27.16 -7.32 -12.81
CA PRO A 3 -25.89 -6.67 -12.45
C PRO A 3 -25.42 -5.52 -13.37
N TRP A 4 -25.21 -4.31 -12.84
CA TRP A 4 -24.10 -3.46 -13.31
C TRP A 4 -23.72 -2.46 -12.20
N SER A 5 -22.56 -2.70 -11.59
CA SER A 5 -22.14 -2.16 -10.31
C SER A 5 -21.52 -0.76 -10.44
N PRO A 6 -21.98 0.26 -9.69
CA PRO A 6 -21.30 1.54 -9.64
C PRO A 6 -20.05 1.43 -8.76
N GLY A 7 -18.87 1.54 -9.38
CA GLY A 7 -17.71 2.16 -8.75
C GLY A 7 -17.18 1.51 -7.46
N GLY A 8 -16.64 0.30 -7.56
CA GLY A 8 -15.88 -0.37 -6.48
C GLY A 8 -14.59 0.33 -6.04
N ARG A 9 -14.29 1.55 -6.53
CA ARG A 9 -13.13 2.37 -6.08
C ARG A 9 -13.48 3.31 -4.93
N SER A 10 -14.74 3.70 -4.77
CA SER A 10 -15.19 4.62 -3.71
C SER A 10 -15.43 3.88 -2.38
N THR A 11 -15.93 2.64 -2.47
CA THR A 11 -16.11 1.79 -1.29
C THR A 11 -14.79 1.43 -0.65
N ILE A 12 -13.75 1.08 -1.42
CA ILE A 12 -12.43 0.74 -0.86
C ILE A 12 -11.90 1.91 -0.04
N ILE A 13 -11.83 3.12 -0.60
CA ILE A 13 -11.33 4.31 0.12
C ILE A 13 -12.15 4.56 1.41
N ARG A 14 -13.48 4.42 1.33
CA ARG A 14 -14.38 4.64 2.48
C ARG A 14 -14.31 3.53 3.53
N ILE A 15 -14.00 2.30 3.11
CA ILE A 15 -13.73 1.15 3.99
C ILE A 15 -12.36 1.35 4.64
N TYR A 16 -11.35 1.82 3.90
CA TYR A 16 -10.02 2.17 4.40
C TYR A 16 -10.07 3.28 5.47
N ASP A 17 -10.77 4.38 5.23
CA ASP A 17 -10.96 5.45 6.23
C ASP A 17 -11.66 4.95 7.50
N ARG A 18 -12.61 4.02 7.34
CA ARG A 18 -13.35 3.41 8.46
C ARG A 18 -12.50 2.39 9.24
N LEU A 19 -11.58 1.70 8.57
CA LEU A 19 -10.61 0.81 9.24
C LEU A 19 -9.60 1.62 10.05
N ARG A 20 -9.15 2.77 9.51
CA ARG A 20 -8.22 3.70 10.18
C ARG A 20 -8.78 4.29 11.47
N SER A 21 -10.09 4.50 11.57
CA SER A 21 -10.73 5.00 12.82
C SER A 21 -10.88 3.92 13.92
N LYS A 22 -10.56 2.65 13.63
CA LYS A 22 -10.65 1.54 14.61
C LYS A 22 -9.29 1.10 15.16
N SER A 23 -8.18 1.45 14.52
CA SER A 23 -6.83 1.02 14.91
C SER A 23 -6.12 2.02 15.84
N ASP A 24 -6.85 2.70 16.72
CA ASP A 24 -6.25 3.52 17.78
C ASP A 24 -5.64 2.67 18.93
N SER A 25 -5.72 1.34 18.84
CA SER A 25 -4.88 0.45 19.64
C SER A 25 -3.63 0.10 18.84
N LYS A 26 -2.48 0.64 19.23
CA LYS A 26 -1.12 0.19 18.86
C LYS A 26 -1.11 -1.30 18.45
N GLY A 27 -1.21 -1.57 17.14
CA GLY A 27 -1.25 -2.90 16.54
C GLY A 27 -0.55 -2.79 15.20
N ASP A 28 0.75 -3.04 15.23
CA ASP A 28 1.39 -4.13 14.49
C ASP A 28 1.86 -3.63 13.12
N ILE A 29 3.16 -3.36 13.01
CA ILE A 29 3.89 -3.10 11.77
C ILE A 29 3.51 -4.07 10.64
N ASN A 30 3.03 -5.27 10.98
CA ASN A 30 2.44 -6.22 10.05
C ASN A 30 1.21 -5.69 9.29
N GLU A 31 0.28 -4.98 9.94
CA GLU A 31 -0.91 -4.42 9.29
C GLU A 31 -0.53 -3.28 8.33
N LEU A 32 0.41 -2.43 8.74
CA LEU A 32 1.01 -1.39 7.89
C LEU A 32 1.73 -2.03 6.68
N THR A 33 2.49 -3.10 6.89
CA THR A 33 3.19 -3.83 5.83
C THR A 33 2.21 -4.45 4.82
N GLN A 34 1.07 -4.96 5.29
CA GLN A 34 -0.01 -5.47 4.42
C GLN A 34 -0.66 -4.36 3.61
N GLU A 35 -0.90 -3.19 4.19
CA GLU A 35 -1.40 -2.03 3.46
C GLU A 35 -0.43 -1.59 2.34
N CYS A 36 0.87 -1.52 2.65
CA CYS A 36 1.89 -1.18 1.65
C CYS A 36 1.93 -2.21 0.50
N ALA A 37 1.76 -3.50 0.80
CA ALA A 37 1.69 -4.54 -0.21
C ALA A 37 0.45 -4.41 -1.11
N LEU A 38 -0.71 -4.03 -0.56
CA LEU A 38 -1.90 -3.76 -1.36
C LEU A 38 -1.70 -2.57 -2.32
N LEU A 39 -0.93 -1.55 -1.92
CA LEU A 39 -0.58 -0.43 -2.81
C LEU A 39 0.33 -0.87 -3.98
N MET A 40 1.20 -1.86 -3.76
CA MET A 40 1.99 -2.49 -4.81
C MET A 40 1.10 -3.21 -5.84
N ASP A 41 0.16 -4.00 -5.36
CA ASP A 41 -0.78 -4.76 -6.21
C ASP A 41 -1.71 -3.85 -7.01
N LEU A 42 -2.06 -2.68 -6.46
CA LEU A 42 -2.82 -1.64 -7.14
C LEU A 42 -2.00 -0.85 -8.18
N GLY A 43 -0.72 -1.17 -8.38
CA GLY A 43 0.18 -0.49 -9.30
C GLY A 43 0.57 0.92 -8.86
N LYS A 44 0.33 1.27 -7.58
CA LYS A 44 0.64 2.59 -7.02
C LYS A 44 2.02 2.59 -6.36
N TYR A 45 3.04 2.24 -7.14
CA TYR A 45 4.41 2.04 -6.65
C TYR A 45 4.98 3.25 -5.89
N GLY A 46 4.63 4.48 -6.29
CA GLY A 46 5.09 5.69 -5.60
C GLY A 46 4.50 5.87 -4.19
N LYS A 47 3.25 5.44 -3.98
CA LYS A 47 2.63 5.44 -2.65
C LYS A 47 3.14 4.26 -1.80
N ALA A 48 3.36 3.11 -2.43
CA ALA A 48 3.93 1.94 -1.76
C ALA A 48 5.34 2.22 -1.21
N ALA A 49 6.21 2.86 -1.98
CA ALA A 49 7.56 3.23 -1.52
C ALA A 49 7.52 4.10 -0.26
N ARG A 50 6.62 5.10 -0.23
CA ARG A 50 6.45 6.01 0.91
C ARG A 50 5.85 5.29 2.13
N CYS A 51 4.96 4.33 1.90
CA CYS A 51 4.39 3.47 2.93
C CYS A 51 5.47 2.58 3.58
N TYR A 52 6.36 1.99 2.79
CA TYR A 52 7.49 1.22 3.32
C TYR A 52 8.52 2.08 4.05
N ASP A 53 8.66 3.37 3.71
CA ASP A 53 9.47 4.30 4.50
C ASP A 53 8.89 4.50 5.91
N GLU A 54 7.57 4.68 6.05
CA GLU A 54 6.92 4.75 7.37
C GLU A 54 7.09 3.46 8.18
N VAL A 55 7.06 2.29 7.53
CA VAL A 55 7.34 1.00 8.18
C VAL A 55 8.78 0.96 8.70
N LEU A 56 9.76 1.43 7.90
CA LEU A 56 11.18 1.44 8.26
C LEU A 56 11.53 2.49 9.32
N GLU A 57 10.75 3.58 9.42
CA GLU A 57 10.89 4.54 10.53
C GLU A 57 10.49 3.92 11.88
N LEU A 58 9.53 2.99 11.87
CA LEU A 58 9.07 2.28 13.06
C LEU A 58 9.94 1.04 13.38
N GLU A 59 10.29 0.24 12.36
CA GLU A 59 11.23 -0.87 12.45
C GLU A 59 12.31 -0.76 11.37
N PRO A 60 13.45 -0.12 11.68
CA PRO A 60 14.54 0.00 10.72
C PRO A 60 15.20 -1.35 10.38
N GLU A 61 15.04 -2.37 11.22
CA GLU A 61 15.53 -3.74 10.97
C GLU A 61 14.55 -4.61 10.17
N ASN A 62 13.40 -4.08 9.73
CA ASN A 62 12.44 -4.85 8.96
C ASN A 62 12.94 -5.10 7.52
N ALA A 63 13.63 -6.22 7.35
CA ALA A 63 14.19 -6.65 6.06
C ALA A 63 13.11 -6.83 4.99
N THR A 64 11.91 -7.26 5.36
CA THR A 64 10.77 -7.42 4.44
C THR A 64 10.33 -6.08 3.88
N ALA A 65 10.21 -5.05 4.71
CA ALA A 65 9.87 -3.70 4.27
C ALA A 65 10.92 -3.10 3.34
N SER A 66 12.21 -3.23 3.67
CA SER A 66 13.31 -2.78 2.80
C SER A 66 13.32 -3.48 1.43
N ASN A 67 13.11 -4.80 1.41
CA ASN A 67 13.06 -5.56 0.16
C ASN A 67 11.86 -5.12 -0.71
N ASN A 68 10.69 -4.93 -0.08
CA ASN A 68 9.50 -4.50 -0.80
C ASN A 68 9.58 -3.04 -1.28
N LYS A 69 10.25 -2.16 -0.55
CA LYS A 69 10.60 -0.80 -1.02
C LYS A 69 11.43 -0.86 -2.28
N GLY A 70 12.46 -1.71 -2.32
CA GLY A 70 13.27 -1.95 -3.51
C GLY A 70 12.43 -2.41 -4.71
N ASN A 71 11.56 -3.39 -4.49
CA ASN A 71 10.61 -3.85 -5.51
C ASN A 71 9.66 -2.74 -5.98
N SER A 72 9.24 -1.86 -5.08
CA SER A 72 8.39 -0.71 -5.41
C SER A 72 9.10 0.24 -6.39
N LEU A 73 10.35 0.61 -6.08
CA LEU A 73 11.14 1.54 -6.89
C LEU A 73 11.49 0.94 -8.27
N MET A 74 11.83 -0.36 -8.30
CA MET A 74 12.08 -1.10 -9.53
C MET A 74 10.87 -1.09 -10.46
N ASN A 75 9.67 -1.35 -9.91
CA ASN A 75 8.45 -1.30 -10.70
C ASN A 75 8.11 0.13 -11.13
N LEU A 76 8.28 1.13 -10.25
CA LEU A 76 8.08 2.54 -10.62
C LEU A 76 8.93 2.94 -11.84
N SER A 77 10.22 2.56 -11.84
CA SER A 77 11.13 2.83 -12.96
C SER A 77 10.66 2.16 -14.26
N LYS A 78 10.23 0.90 -14.20
CA LYS A 78 9.70 0.18 -15.36
C LYS A 78 8.41 0.78 -15.91
N TYR A 79 7.53 1.28 -15.04
CA TYR A 79 6.32 1.96 -15.48
C TYR A 79 6.62 3.31 -16.12
N LEU A 80 7.65 4.03 -15.65
CA LEU A 80 8.12 5.26 -16.28
C LEU A 80 8.75 4.99 -17.66
N GLU A 81 9.53 3.92 -17.80
CA GLU A 81 10.06 3.47 -19.10
C GLU A 81 8.96 3.01 -20.05
N ALA A 82 7.92 2.32 -19.55
CA ALA A 82 6.82 1.82 -20.38
C ALA A 82 5.88 2.93 -20.91
N ILE A 83 5.99 4.15 -20.39
CA ILE A 83 5.22 5.32 -20.86
C ILE A 83 5.98 6.10 -21.95
N HIS A 84 7.24 5.77 -22.23
CA HIS A 84 8.07 6.40 -23.26
C HIS A 84 8.03 5.59 -24.58
#